data_AF-A0A9N8EQR2-F1
#
_entry.id   AF-A0A9N8EQR2-F1
#
_cell.length_a   1.000
_cell.length_b   1.000
_cell.length_c   1.000
_cell.angle_alpha   90.00
_cell.angle_beta   90.00
_cell.angle_gamma   90.00
#
_symmetry.space_group_name_H-M   'P 1'
#
loop_
_entity.id
_entity.type
_entity.pdbx_description
1 polymer ?
#
loop_
_entity_poly.entity_id
_entity_poly.type
_entity_poly.pdbx_seq_one_letter_code
_entity_poly.pdbx_strand_id
1 'polypeptide(L)'
;MLVTAHDHVDRVNSLMMLCGHYDMSGDFAFRVGLAGKSGVGGGILAVVPDVGTLAVWSPRLNKAGNSYAGTLALEWFSGRTGVNLF
;
A
#
# COMPACT_ATOMS: atom_id res chain seq x y z
N MET A 1 12.20 10.13 15.57
CA MET A 1 11.18 10.22 16.64
C MET A 1 9.87 9.74 16.04
N LEU A 2 9.33 8.61 16.53
CA LEU A 2 7.97 8.20 16.17
C LEU A 2 6.98 9.15 16.84
N VAL A 3 5.97 9.61 16.11
CA VAL A 3 4.89 10.46 16.66
C VAL A 3 3.80 9.64 17.37
N THR A 4 3.88 8.30 17.30
CA THR A 4 2.95 7.35 17.94
C THR A 4 3.70 6.20 18.61
N ALA A 5 3.04 5.47 19.51
CA ALA A 5 3.57 4.26 20.14
C ALA A 5 3.77 3.12 19.12
N HIS A 6 4.67 2.18 19.43
CA HIS A 6 5.07 1.10 18.51
C HIS A 6 3.95 0.10 18.24
N ASP A 7 3.22 -0.28 19.29
CA ASP A 7 2.05 -1.18 19.21
C ASP A 7 0.95 -0.61 18.30
N HIS A 8 0.77 0.72 18.30
CA HIS A 8 -0.14 1.40 17.38
C HIS A 8 0.33 1.29 15.93
N VAL A 9 1.64 1.39 15.66
CA VAL A 9 2.20 1.27 14.30
C VAL A 9 1.97 -0.13 13.75
N ASP A 10 2.28 -1.17 14.53
CA ASP A 10 2.09 -2.57 14.12
C ASP A 10 0.61 -2.86 13.82
N ARG A 11 -0.28 -2.33 14.66
CA ARG A 11 -1.73 -2.46 14.47
C ARG A 11 -2.23 -1.73 13.22
N VAL A 12 -1.75 -0.52 12.95
CA VAL A 12 -2.14 0.24 11.74
C VAL A 12 -1.59 -0.44 10.49
N ASN A 13 -0.34 -0.88 10.49
CA ASN A 13 0.28 -1.55 9.34
C ASN A 13 -0.42 -2.87 9.01
N SER A 14 -0.77 -3.68 10.02
CA SER A 14 -1.54 -4.91 9.81
C SER A 14 -2.93 -4.65 9.23
N LEU A 15 -3.63 -3.60 9.70
CA LEU A 15 -4.91 -3.19 9.12
C LEU A 15 -4.78 -2.68 7.68
N MET A 16 -3.76 -1.87 7.41
CA MET A 16 -3.46 -1.40 6.05
C MET A 16 -3.15 -2.56 5.11
N MET A 17 -2.40 -3.56 5.58
CA MET A 17 -2.09 -4.75 4.80
C MET A 17 -3.34 -5.56 4.43
N LEU A 18 -4.26 -5.75 5.39
CA LEU A 18 -5.40 -6.66 5.22
C LEU A 18 -6.69 -5.98 4.71
N CYS A 19 -6.83 -4.68 4.93
CA CYS A 19 -8.07 -3.94 4.67
C CYS A 19 -7.85 -2.61 3.94
N GLY A 20 -6.64 -2.34 3.46
CA GLY A 20 -6.25 -1.04 2.91
C GLY A 20 -6.82 -0.68 1.54
N HIS A 21 -7.27 -1.68 0.77
CA HIS A 21 -7.55 -1.57 -0.66
C HIS A 21 -8.93 -2.10 -1.06
N TYR A 22 -9.93 -1.92 -0.20
CA TYR A 22 -11.29 -2.45 -0.41
C TYR A 22 -11.24 -3.96 -0.64
N ASP A 23 -12.07 -4.46 -1.56
CA ASP A 23 -12.14 -5.88 -1.94
C ASP A 23 -10.84 -6.42 -2.56
N MET A 24 -9.87 -5.56 -2.88
CA MET A 24 -8.58 -5.92 -3.45
C MET A 24 -7.43 -5.96 -2.43
N SER A 25 -7.70 -5.88 -1.13
CA SER A 25 -6.64 -5.89 -0.10
C SER A 25 -5.77 -7.14 -0.16
N GLY A 26 -6.36 -8.32 -0.38
CA GLY A 26 -5.59 -9.57 -0.56
C GLY A 26 -4.74 -9.57 -1.84
N ASP A 27 -5.26 -9.10 -2.97
CA ASP A 27 -4.51 -9.02 -4.23
C ASP A 27 -3.34 -8.02 -4.12
N PHE A 28 -3.58 -6.88 -3.48
CA PHE A 28 -2.54 -5.88 -3.23
C PHE A 28 -1.45 -6.42 -2.31
N ALA A 29 -1.84 -7.07 -1.21
CA ALA A 29 -0.91 -7.73 -0.28
C ALA A 29 -0.04 -8.77 -0.99
N PHE A 30 -0.61 -9.57 -1.90
CA PHE A 30 0.13 -10.59 -2.64
C PHE A 30 1.06 -10.00 -3.71
N ARG A 31 0.60 -9.03 -4.49
CA ARG A 31 1.34 -8.51 -5.64
C ARG A 31 2.34 -7.40 -5.29
N VAL A 32 2.04 -6.60 -4.27
CA VAL A 32 2.89 -5.49 -3.82
C VAL A 32 3.66 -5.86 -2.57
N GLY A 33 3.03 -6.58 -1.62
CA GLY A 33 3.71 -7.04 -0.40
C GLY A 33 4.03 -5.94 0.61
N LEU A 34 3.33 -4.81 0.58
CA LEU A 34 3.54 -3.68 1.50
C LEU A 34 2.23 -3.24 2.14
N ALA A 35 2.29 -2.79 3.39
CA ALA A 35 1.12 -2.24 4.07
C ALA A 35 0.67 -0.95 3.35
N GLY A 36 -0.54 -0.94 2.79
CA GLY A 36 -1.01 0.15 1.93
C GLY A 36 -2.39 0.70 2.29
N LYS A 37 -2.69 1.92 1.85
CA LYS A 37 -4.05 2.49 1.89
C LYS A 37 -4.34 3.24 0.60
N SER A 38 -5.45 2.90 -0.03
CA SER A 38 -5.98 3.62 -1.20
C SER A 38 -7.08 4.63 -0.83
N GLY A 39 -7.36 5.55 -1.75
CA GLY A 39 -8.56 6.39 -1.68
C GLY A 39 -9.10 6.73 -3.07
N VAL A 40 -10.40 7.01 -3.15
CA VAL A 40 -11.12 7.34 -4.40
C VAL A 40 -10.60 8.59 -5.12
N GLY A 41 -9.83 9.44 -4.44
CA GLY A 41 -9.07 10.53 -5.08
C GLY A 41 -7.92 10.05 -5.98
N GLY A 42 -7.68 8.74 -6.05
CA GLY A 42 -6.65 8.13 -6.89
C GLY A 42 -5.28 8.01 -6.22
N GLY A 43 -5.18 8.32 -4.93
CA GLY A 43 -3.95 8.18 -4.14
C GLY A 43 -3.80 6.78 -3.54
N ILE A 44 -2.57 6.30 -3.46
CA ILE A 44 -2.19 5.12 -2.67
C ILE A 44 -0.92 5.47 -1.89
N LEU A 45 -0.95 5.23 -0.57
CA LEU A 45 0.21 5.28 0.31
C LEU A 45 0.61 3.84 0.66
N ALA A 46 1.90 3.52 0.64
CA ALA A 46 2.45 2.24 1.07
C ALA A 46 3.65 2.45 2.02
N VAL A 47 3.77 1.61 3.04
CA VAL A 47 4.88 1.65 4.01
C VAL A 47 5.94 0.64 3.61
N VAL A 48 7.17 1.10 3.50
CA VAL A 48 8.36 0.26 3.38
C VAL A 48 9.03 0.18 4.75
N PRO A 49 9.02 -1.00 5.40
CA PRO A 49 9.66 -1.21 6.69
C PRO A 49 11.11 -0.72 6.68
N ASP A 50 11.51 0.01 7.73
CA ASP A 50 12.87 0.52 7.96
C ASP A 50 13.44 1.47 6.89
N VAL A 51 12.66 1.83 5.86
CA VAL A 51 13.10 2.73 4.77
C VAL A 51 12.25 4.00 4.72
N GLY A 52 10.92 3.90 4.73
CA GLY A 52 10.04 5.07 4.58
C GLY A 52 8.68 4.74 3.97
N THR A 53 8.11 5.71 3.24
CA THR A 53 6.80 5.56 2.60
C THR A 53 6.86 5.88 1.11
N LEU A 54 6.02 5.19 0.34
CA LEU A 54 5.79 5.44 -1.08
C LEU A 54 4.40 6.02 -1.26
N ALA A 55 4.29 7.06 -2.08
CA ALA A 55 3.00 7.63 -2.47
C ALA A 55 2.92 7.65 -4.00
N VAL A 56 1.83 7.11 -4.52
CA VAL A 56 1.48 7.18 -5.94
C VAL A 56 0.12 7.83 -6.10
N TRP A 57 -0.07 8.52 -7.21
CA TRP A 57 -1.34 9.15 -7.52
C TRP A 57 -1.66 9.05 -9.01
N SER A 58 -2.87 8.60 -9.31
CA SER A 58 -3.47 8.68 -10.64
C SER A 58 -4.99 8.61 -10.49
N PRO A 59 -5.76 9.53 -11.10
CA PRO A 59 -7.20 9.65 -10.85
C PRO A 59 -8.02 8.49 -11.42
N ARG A 60 -7.54 7.79 -12.46
CA ARG A 60 -8.27 6.67 -13.06
C ARG A 60 -8.30 5.48 -12.10
N LEU A 61 -9.50 5.10 -11.64
CA LEU A 61 -9.72 3.96 -10.77
C LEU A 61 -10.01 2.68 -11.58
N ASN A 62 -9.69 1.53 -11.00
CA ASN A 62 -10.14 0.22 -11.45
C ASN A 62 -11.55 -0.10 -10.89
N LYS A 63 -12.07 -1.30 -11.19
CA LYS A 63 -13.41 -1.72 -10.76
C LYS A 63 -13.59 -1.78 -9.23
N ALA A 64 -12.51 -1.90 -8.47
CA ALA A 64 -12.53 -1.95 -7.01
C ALA A 64 -12.29 -0.57 -6.36
N GLY A 65 -12.25 0.52 -7.14
CA GLY A 65 -12.05 1.88 -6.61
C GLY A 65 -10.60 2.25 -6.28
N ASN A 66 -9.62 1.43 -6.69
CA ASN A 66 -8.19 1.70 -6.50
C ASN A 66 -7.58 2.35 -7.74
N SER A 67 -6.59 3.22 -7.57
CA SER A 67 -5.86 3.83 -8.70
C SER A 67 -5.24 2.76 -9.60
N TYR A 68 -5.65 2.69 -10.87
CA TYR A 68 -5.19 1.64 -11.78
C TYR A 68 -3.68 1.76 -12.05
N ALA A 69 -3.23 2.94 -12.48
CA ALA A 69 -1.81 3.18 -12.74
C ALA A 69 -0.98 3.18 -11.45
N GLY A 70 -1.53 3.67 -10.34
CA GLY A 70 -0.85 3.67 -9.04
C GLY A 70 -0.56 2.25 -8.55
N THR A 71 -1.53 1.35 -8.61
CA THR A 71 -1.34 -0.06 -8.20
C THR A 71 -0.26 -0.73 -9.05
N LEU A 72 -0.29 -0.55 -10.38
CA LEU A 72 0.73 -1.13 -11.27
C LEU A 72 2.13 -0.58 -10.99
N ALA A 73 2.24 0.73 -10.72
CA ALA A 73 3.52 1.34 -10.39
C ALA A 73 4.13 0.76 -9.10
N LEU A 74 3.31 0.52 -8.07
CA LEU A 74 3.76 -0.08 -6.81
C LEU A 74 4.18 -1.54 -6.97
N GLU A 75 3.42 -2.32 -7.74
CA GLU A 75 3.77 -3.71 -8.07
C GLU A 75 5.10 -3.77 -8.84
N TRP A 76 5.30 -2.91 -9.83
CA TRP A 76 6.55 -2.85 -10.59
C TRP A 76 7.73 -2.39 -9.73
N PHE A 77 7.51 -1.42 -8.84
CA PHE A 77 8.53 -0.97 -7.90
C PHE A 77 8.95 -2.10 -6.97
N SER A 78 7.98 -2.77 -6.32
CA SER A 78 8.22 -3.90 -5.42
C SER A 78 8.99 -5.02 -6.12
N GLY A 79 8.54 -5.45 -7.31
CA GLY A 79 9.20 -6.50 -8.07
C GLY A 79 10.62 -6.16 -8.55
N ARG A 80 10.93 -4.88 -8.78
CA ARG A 80 12.27 -4.45 -9.22
C ARG A 80 13.26 -4.22 -8.08
N THR A 81 12.76 -3.82 -6.92
CA THR A 81 13.58 -3.47 -5.77
C THR A 81 13.76 -4.64 -4.80
N GLY A 82 12.90 -5.66 -4.88
CA GLY A 82 12.84 -6.75 -3.90
C GLY A 82 12.27 -6.30 -2.56
N VAL A 83 11.65 -5.12 -2.52
CA VAL A 83 11.11 -4.52 -1.29
C VAL A 83 9.64 -4.91 -1.16
N ASN A 84 9.42 -6.00 -0.44
CA ASN A 84 8.12 -6.55 -0.08
C ASN A 84 8.27 -7.47 1.15
N LEU A 85 7.14 -7.84 1.73
CA LEU A 85 7.06 -8.79 2.85
C LEU A 85 7.03 -10.26 2.40
N PHE A 86 6.80 -10.54 1.12
CA PHE A 86 6.56 -11.88 0.55
C PHE A 86 7.26 -12.08 -0.80
#